data_AF-A0A496S2E6-F1
#
_entry.id   AF-A0A496S2E6-F1
#
_cell.length_a   1.000
_cell.length_b   1.000
_cell.length_c   1.000
_cell.angle_alpha   90.00
_cell.angle_beta   90.00
_cell.angle_gamma   90.00
#
_symmetry.space_group_name_H-M   'P 1'
#
loop_
_entity.id
_entity.type
_entity.pdbx_description
1 polymer ?
#
loop_
_entity_poly.entity_id
_entity_poly.type
_entity_poly.pdbx_seq_one_letter_code
_entity_poly.pdbx_strand_id
1 'polypeptide(L)'
;MKKLYEKQPQGCRIICVDEFGPLEIRPYAGTCWAQSKHPQRLPATYTRHHGVRHLLAGYDLKTNALFGVIRRRKRSKEFLSFLKIIRRRYPHERRLLIILDNFSTHKKKEILKWCKKT
;
A
#
# COMPACT_ATOMS: atom_id res chain seq x y z
N MET A 1 -11.42 -8.19 15.93
CA MET A 1 -11.03 -8.02 14.51
C MET A 1 -11.65 -9.09 13.60
N LYS A 2 -11.59 -10.39 13.93
CA LYS A 2 -12.20 -11.50 13.15
C LYS A 2 -13.65 -11.29 12.68
N LYS A 3 -14.52 -10.73 13.54
CA LYS A 3 -15.94 -10.49 13.21
C LYS A 3 -16.19 -9.63 11.95
N LEU A 4 -15.30 -8.67 11.65
CA LEU A 4 -15.43 -7.80 10.45
C LEU A 4 -15.05 -8.53 9.15
N TYR A 5 -14.15 -9.50 9.23
CA TYR A 5 -13.74 -10.32 8.09
C TYR A 5 -14.77 -11.42 7.78
N GLU A 6 -15.42 -11.95 8.81
CA GLU A 6 -16.38 -13.07 8.69
C GLU A 6 -17.80 -12.63 8.33
N LYS A 7 -18.29 -11.51 8.89
CA LYS A 7 -19.62 -10.95 8.59
C LYS A 7 -19.53 -9.45 8.37
N GLN A 8 -19.59 -9.05 7.10
CA GLN A 8 -19.64 -7.63 6.74
C GLN A 8 -20.97 -7.00 7.16
N PRO A 9 -20.94 -5.82 7.84
CA PRO A 9 -22.15 -5.06 8.11
C PRO A 9 -22.88 -4.72 6.81
N GLN A 10 -24.20 -4.88 6.79
CA GLN A 10 -25.01 -4.51 5.63
C GLN A 10 -24.88 -3.01 5.33
N GLY A 11 -24.90 -2.67 4.04
CA GLY A 11 -24.77 -1.28 3.58
C GLY A 11 -23.36 -0.67 3.66
N CYS A 12 -22.36 -1.41 4.16
CA CYS A 12 -20.98 -0.94 4.25
C CYS A 12 -20.06 -1.66 3.26
N ARG A 13 -18.90 -1.06 3.00
CA ARG A 13 -17.76 -1.70 2.32
C ARG A 13 -16.55 -1.69 3.22
N ILE A 14 -15.89 -2.84 3.39
CA ILE A 14 -14.66 -2.92 4.17
C ILE A 14 -13.48 -2.95 3.21
N ILE A 15 -12.57 -1.99 3.38
CA ILE A 15 -11.34 -1.87 2.60
C ILE A 15 -10.16 -1.96 3.57
N CYS A 16 -9.28 -2.94 3.37
CA CYS A 16 -7.99 -2.98 4.06
C CYS A 16 -7.00 -2.14 3.28
N VAL A 17 -6.34 -1.19 3.92
CA VAL A 17 -5.35 -0.32 3.27
C VAL A 17 -4.00 -0.52 3.92
N ASP A 18 -2.96 -0.60 3.08
CA ASP A 18 -1.57 -0.80 3.50
C ASP A 18 -0.60 -0.08 2.55
N GLU A 19 0.61 0.14 3.04
CA GLU A 19 1.71 0.77 2.32
C GLU A 19 2.88 -0.17 2.11
N PHE A 20 3.16 -0.50 0.86
CA PHE A 20 4.30 -1.31 0.50
C PHE A 20 5.47 -0.47 -0.04
N GLY A 21 6.65 -0.72 0.50
CA GLY A 21 7.91 -0.18 0.01
C GLY A 21 8.93 0.11 1.11
N PRO A 22 10.13 0.57 0.75
CA PRO A 22 10.50 1.12 -0.56
C PRO A 22 10.54 0.08 -1.69
N LEU A 23 9.88 0.40 -2.80
CA LEU A 23 10.01 -0.27 -4.09
C LEU A 23 11.16 0.37 -4.86
N GLU A 24 12.16 -0.43 -5.22
CA GLU A 24 13.26 0.01 -6.07
C GLU A 24 13.44 -0.94 -7.25
N ILE A 25 13.88 -0.40 -8.38
CA ILE A 25 14.33 -1.21 -9.50
C ILE A 25 15.78 -1.56 -9.20
N ARG A 26 15.97 -2.74 -8.61
CA ARG A 26 17.28 -3.28 -8.29
C ARG A 26 17.56 -4.49 -9.19
N PRO A 27 18.68 -4.51 -9.94
CA PRO A 27 19.10 -5.71 -10.62
C PRO A 27 19.50 -6.74 -9.56
N TYR A 28 18.88 -7.92 -9.65
CA TYR A 28 19.30 -9.08 -8.88
C TYR A 28 20.21 -9.93 -9.77
N ALA A 29 21.39 -10.26 -9.23
CA ALA A 29 22.28 -11.18 -9.90
C ALA A 29 21.61 -12.56 -10.03
N GLY A 30 21.78 -13.19 -11.18
CA GLY A 30 21.40 -14.59 -11.37
C GLY A 30 22.36 -15.54 -10.68
N THR A 31 22.07 -16.83 -10.80
CA THR A 31 22.97 -17.91 -10.41
C THR A 31 23.66 -18.48 -11.63
N CYS A 32 24.89 -18.97 -11.45
CA CYS A 32 25.65 -19.66 -12.50
C CYS A 32 26.48 -20.79 -11.86
N TRP A 33 26.85 -21.76 -12.69
CA TRP A 33 27.81 -22.79 -12.28
C TRP A 33 29.19 -22.16 -12.11
N ALA A 34 29.86 -22.52 -11.03
CA ALA A 34 31.21 -22.08 -10.73
C ALA A 34 32.00 -23.23 -10.10
N GLN A 35 33.32 -23.22 -10.25
CA GLN A 35 34.17 -24.25 -9.65
C GLN A 35 34.04 -24.23 -8.12
N SER A 36 34.08 -25.40 -7.49
CA SER A 36 34.04 -25.52 -6.03
C SER A 36 35.12 -24.64 -5.39
N LYS A 37 34.74 -23.87 -4.36
CA LYS A 37 35.54 -22.84 -3.68
C LYS A 37 35.88 -21.57 -4.50
N HIS A 38 35.43 -21.48 -5.75
CA HIS A 38 35.66 -20.33 -6.65
C HIS A 38 34.35 -19.76 -7.23
N PRO A 39 33.45 -19.20 -6.39
CA PRO A 39 32.21 -18.61 -6.88
C PRO A 39 32.47 -17.41 -7.78
N GLN A 40 31.68 -17.24 -8.84
CA GLN A 40 31.69 -16.02 -9.65
C GLN A 40 31.20 -14.85 -8.79
N ARG A 41 32.05 -13.83 -8.62
CA ARG A 41 31.75 -12.64 -7.83
C ARG A 41 31.40 -11.49 -8.76
N LEU A 42 30.30 -10.80 -8.48
CA LEU A 42 29.96 -9.55 -9.14
C LEU A 42 30.39 -8.37 -8.26
N PRO A 43 30.97 -7.31 -8.85
CA PRO A 43 31.33 -6.13 -8.08
C PRO A 43 30.07 -5.42 -7.56
N ALA A 44 30.16 -4.80 -6.39
CA ALA A 44 29.05 -4.09 -5.77
C ALA A 44 28.80 -2.71 -6.40
N THR A 45 28.49 -2.68 -7.70
CA THR A 45 28.35 -1.44 -8.51
C THR A 45 26.94 -0.85 -8.53
N TYR A 46 26.03 -1.30 -7.66
CA TYR A 46 24.65 -0.82 -7.68
C TYR A 46 24.54 0.64 -7.25
N THR A 47 24.11 1.49 -8.18
CA THR A 47 23.76 2.89 -7.92
C THR A 47 22.26 3.10 -8.14
N ARG A 48 21.59 3.72 -7.16
CA ARG A 48 20.13 3.92 -7.19
C ARG A 48 19.75 5.18 -7.98
N HIS A 49 19.80 5.12 -9.31
CA HIS A 49 19.53 6.28 -10.18
C HIS A 49 18.07 6.78 -10.16
N HIS A 50 17.09 5.87 -10.03
CA HIS A 50 15.65 6.23 -10.16
C HIS A 50 14.92 6.46 -8.83
N GLY A 51 15.67 6.41 -7.72
CA GLY A 51 15.15 6.50 -6.36
C GLY A 51 14.23 5.34 -5.99
N VAL A 52 13.43 5.53 -4.93
CA VAL A 52 12.44 4.55 -4.46
C VAL A 52 11.02 5.03 -4.77
N ARG A 53 10.09 4.09 -4.77
CA ARG A 53 8.65 4.33 -4.84
C ARG A 53 7.94 3.63 -3.67
N HIS A 54 6.70 4.01 -3.44
CA HIS A 54 5.83 3.39 -2.44
C HIS A 54 4.49 3.11 -3.11
N LEU A 55 4.00 1.89 -2.93
CA LEU A 55 2.66 1.49 -3.32
C LEU A 55 1.74 1.76 -2.13
N LEU A 56 0.71 2.57 -2.35
CA LEU A 56 -0.45 2.64 -1.44
C LEU A 56 -1.51 1.72 -2.03
N ALA A 57 -1.91 0.67 -1.31
CA ALA A 57 -2.85 -0.32 -1.80
C ALA A 57 -4.09 -0.38 -0.91
N GLY A 58 -5.22 -0.71 -1.53
CA GLY A 58 -6.49 -0.96 -0.88
C GLY A 58 -7.06 -2.25 -1.41
N TYR A 59 -7.37 -3.17 -0.50
CA TYR A 59 -7.96 -4.46 -0.77
C TYR A 59 -9.42 -4.46 -0.32
N ASP A 60 -10.31 -4.70 -1.27
CA ASP A 60 -11.73 -4.77 -1.02
C ASP A 60 -12.16 -6.21 -0.71
N LEU A 61 -12.53 -6.43 0.56
CA LEU A 61 -12.86 -7.76 1.08
C LEU A 61 -14.09 -8.39 0.42
N LYS A 62 -15.01 -7.62 -0.16
CA LYS A 62 -16.24 -8.18 -0.72
C LYS A 62 -16.14 -8.54 -2.21
N THR A 63 -15.29 -7.87 -2.98
CA THR A 63 -15.03 -8.22 -4.40
C THR A 63 -13.72 -8.97 -4.59
N ASN A 64 -12.90 -9.10 -3.54
CA ASN A 64 -11.53 -9.57 -3.63
C ASN A 64 -10.70 -8.76 -4.65
N ALA A 65 -10.97 -7.45 -4.72
CA ALA A 65 -10.30 -6.56 -5.67
C ALA A 65 -9.19 -5.79 -4.96
N LEU A 66 -7.98 -5.88 -5.49
CA LEU A 66 -6.84 -5.06 -5.06
C LEU A 66 -6.70 -3.87 -6.02
N PHE A 67 -6.59 -2.67 -5.48
CA PHE A 67 -6.24 -1.47 -6.24
C PHE A 67 -5.13 -0.72 -5.52
N GLY A 68 -4.31 0.02 -6.27
CA GLY A 68 -3.24 0.80 -5.67
C GLY A 68 -2.75 1.94 -6.53
N VAL A 69 -1.95 2.80 -5.92
CA VAL A 69 -1.27 3.92 -6.60
C VAL A 69 0.20 3.95 -6.19
N ILE A 70 1.07 4.22 -7.15
CA ILE A 70 2.50 4.38 -6.90
C ILE A 70 2.80 5.85 -6.61
N ARG A 71 3.51 6.11 -5.52
CA ARG A 71 3.93 7.45 -5.07
C ARG A 71 5.43 7.50 -4.83
N ARG A 72 6.03 8.69 -4.97
CA ARG A 72 7.46 8.92 -4.67
C ARG A 72 7.74 8.99 -3.16
N ARG A 73 6.73 9.28 -2.34
CA ARG A 73 6.83 9.46 -0.88
C ARG A 73 5.61 8.83 -0.20
N LYS A 74 5.76 8.42 1.06
CA LYS A 74 4.69 7.90 1.94
C LYS A 74 4.37 8.87 3.09
N ARG A 75 3.75 10.02 2.80
CA ARG A 75 3.32 11.00 3.83
C ARG A 75 1.80 11.09 3.89
N SER A 76 1.30 11.85 4.86
CA SER A 76 -0.14 12.02 5.09
C SER A 76 -0.89 12.62 3.91
N LYS A 77 -0.23 13.51 3.13
CA LYS A 77 -0.81 14.09 1.92
C LYS A 77 -1.07 13.04 0.85
N GLU A 78 -0.09 12.17 0.59
CA GLU A 78 -0.21 11.09 -0.38
C GLU A 78 -1.27 10.06 0.06
N PHE A 79 -1.30 9.75 1.36
CA PHE A 79 -2.32 8.88 1.95
C PHE A 79 -3.74 9.45 1.85
N LEU A 80 -3.94 10.72 2.23
CA LEU A 80 -5.24 11.38 2.09
C LEU A 80 -5.67 11.47 0.62
N SER A 81 -4.74 11.74 -0.30
CA SER A 81 -5.00 11.68 -1.73
C SER A 81 -5.46 10.29 -2.15
N PHE A 82 -4.85 9.23 -1.62
CA PHE A 82 -5.27 7.86 -1.90
C PHE A 82 -6.67 7.57 -1.37
N LEU A 83 -6.99 7.93 -0.11
CA LEU A 83 -8.34 7.76 0.44
C LEU A 83 -9.42 8.46 -0.40
N LYS A 84 -9.13 9.65 -0.93
CA LYS A 84 -10.03 10.35 -1.86
C LYS A 84 -10.26 9.57 -3.16
N ILE A 85 -9.22 8.91 -3.69
CA ILE A 85 -9.36 8.04 -4.86
C ILE A 85 -10.23 6.83 -4.53
N ILE A 86 -10.01 6.18 -3.37
CA ILE A 86 -10.86 5.07 -2.91
C ILE A 86 -12.31 5.53 -2.82
N ARG A 87 -12.57 6.68 -2.19
CA ARG A 87 -13.92 7.20 -1.98
C ARG A 87 -14.71 7.39 -3.27
N ARG A 88 -14.04 7.84 -4.34
CA ARG A 88 -14.62 8.05 -5.67
C ARG A 88 -15.00 6.76 -6.39
N ARG A 89 -14.48 5.60 -5.96
CA ARG A 89 -14.80 4.30 -6.57
C ARG A 89 -16.12 3.70 -6.09
N TYR A 90 -16.71 4.24 -5.03
CA TYR A 90 -17.95 3.72 -4.45
C TYR A 90 -19.04 4.80 -4.41
N PRO A 91 -20.33 4.41 -4.49
CA PRO A 91 -21.45 5.33 -4.36
C PRO A 91 -21.36 6.20 -3.10
N HIS A 92 -21.93 7.41 -3.16
CA HIS A 92 -21.82 8.36 -2.06
C HIS A 92 -22.61 7.95 -0.82
N GLU A 93 -23.69 7.19 -0.97
CA GLU A 93 -24.50 6.71 0.16
C GLU A 93 -23.83 5.55 0.90
N ARG A 94 -22.83 4.89 0.29
CA ARG A 94 -22.19 3.71 0.86
C ARG A 94 -21.10 4.09 1.85
N ARG A 95 -21.27 3.65 3.10
CA ARG A 95 -20.26 3.83 4.16
C ARG A 95 -19.03 2.95 3.89
N LEU A 96 -17.85 3.55 3.91
CA LEU A 96 -16.58 2.85 3.80
C LEU A 96 -15.94 2.66 5.19
N LEU A 97 -15.59 1.43 5.51
CA LEU A 97 -14.84 1.06 6.70
C LEU A 97 -13.41 0.75 6.27
N ILE A 98 -12.47 1.63 6.62
CA ILE A 98 -11.06 1.44 6.28
C ILE A 98 -10.36 0.77 7.46
N ILE A 99 -9.74 -0.39 7.21
CA ILE A 99 -8.86 -1.07 8.16
C ILE A 99 -7.43 -0.63 7.84
N LEU A 100 -6.73 -0.12 8.85
CA LEU A 100 -5.36 0.39 8.77
C LEU A 100 -4.52 -0.19 9.91
N ASP A 101 -3.20 -0.19 9.72
CA ASP A 101 -2.25 -0.38 10.79
C ASP A 101 -2.17 0.86 11.71
N ASN A 102 -1.29 0.81 12.72
CA ASN A 102 -1.16 1.88 13.71
C ASN A 102 -0.19 3.01 13.30
N PHE A 103 0.10 3.17 12.00
CA PHE A 103 1.07 4.15 11.53
C PHE A 103 0.67 5.59 11.88
N SER A 104 1.62 6.38 12.40
CA SER A 104 1.37 7.73 12.94
C SER A 104 0.81 8.69 11.89
N THR A 105 1.12 8.45 10.62
CA THR A 105 0.61 9.22 9.49
C THR A 105 -0.91 9.11 9.35
N HIS A 106 -1.51 7.97 9.70
CA HIS A 106 -2.97 7.76 9.63
C HIS A 106 -3.74 8.61 10.64
N LYS A 107 -3.08 8.98 11.75
CA LYS A 107 -3.69 9.70 12.87
C LYS A 107 -3.62 11.23 12.73
N LYS A 108 -3.13 11.76 11.61
CA LYS A 108 -3.08 13.22 11.41
C LYS A 108 -4.49 13.81 11.44
N LYS A 109 -4.64 14.95 12.13
CA LYS A 109 -5.93 15.64 12.34
C LYS A 109 -6.70 15.87 11.04
N GLU A 110 -5.99 16.20 9.96
CA GLU A 110 -6.59 16.42 8.63
C GLU A 110 -7.28 15.16 8.08
N ILE A 111 -6.65 14.00 8.20
CA ILE A 111 -7.22 12.71 7.74
C ILE A 111 -8.46 12.37 8.57
N LEU A 112 -8.35 12.46 9.90
CA LEU A 112 -9.49 12.18 10.79
C LEU A 112 -10.66 13.13 10.54
N LYS A 113 -10.40 14.42 10.33
CA LYS A 113 -11.42 15.43 9.99
C LYS A 113 -12.11 15.10 8.66
N TRP A 114 -11.33 14.66 7.66
CA TRP A 114 -11.88 14.27 6.37
C TRP A 114 -12.73 12.99 6.46
N CYS A 115 -12.26 11.97 7.18
CA CYS A 115 -13.00 10.72 7.38
C CYS A 115 -14.31 10.93 8.17
N LYS A 116 -14.37 11.90 9.09
CA LYS A 116 -15.60 12.23 9.82
C LYS A 116 -16.65 12.94 8.95
N LYS A 117 -16.22 13.66 7.91
CA LYS A 117 -17.11 14.41 7.01
C LYS A 117 -17.70 13.54 5.89
N THR A 118 -17.04 12.43 5.56
CA THR A 118 -17.22 11.66 4.32
C THR A 118 -17.97 10.37 4.55
#